data_AF-A0A2R6CKJ9-F1
#
_entry.id   AF-A0A2R6CKJ9-F1
#
_cell.length_a   1.000
_cell.length_b   1.000
_cell.length_c   1.000
_cell.angle_alpha   90.00
_cell.angle_beta   90.00
_cell.angle_gamma   90.00
#
_symmetry.space_group_name_H-M   'P 1'
#
loop_
_entity.id
_entity.type
_entity.pdbx_description
1 polymer ?
#
loop_
_entity_poly.entity_id
_entity_poly.type
_entity_poly.pdbx_seq_one_letter_code
_entity_poly.pdbx_strand_id
1 'polypeptide(L)'
;DETPDDLINWIEDNTPKDYHGEELADAYDFLRNADRWLGRVRATQNYSFWRYAADNMTAGVAAARRESKGGWTRYGPPSYWSKLGRSRGTRDRRDYLARRIAATNGVSMSTARREIMPYLATMTHHCKNRELTVAMAARYELEAEHVSFVTGSGEDTNKVQSIVEDARELREEQSVAASQGAFEPSPDHEPSEETAVEADEAAEDEPEGAGEANEDSEDTGGEEACDDTAAESRPEDDEQAGLSEFI
;
A
#
# COMPACT_ATOMS: atom_id res chain seq x y z
N ASP A 1 -5.17 -22.55 16.69
CA ASP A 1 -4.16 -23.17 15.81
C ASP A 1 -3.53 -22.11 14.92
N GLU A 2 -2.19 -22.04 14.91
CA GLU A 2 -1.44 -21.20 13.97
C GLU A 2 -1.44 -21.85 12.58
N THR A 3 -1.61 -21.04 11.53
CA THR A 3 -1.64 -21.59 10.17
C THR A 3 -0.22 -21.85 9.66
N PRO A 4 -0.04 -22.74 8.66
CA PRO A 4 1.24 -22.89 7.97
C PRO A 4 1.82 -21.58 7.41
N ASP A 5 0.97 -20.61 7.08
CA ASP A 5 1.37 -19.27 6.64
C ASP A 5 2.00 -18.44 7.77
N ASP A 6 1.59 -18.65 9.02
CA ASP A 6 2.18 -17.97 10.17
C ASP A 6 3.49 -18.65 10.60
N LEU A 7 3.50 -19.98 10.59
CA LEU A 7 4.63 -20.81 11.01
C LEU A 7 5.89 -20.55 10.17
N ILE A 8 5.76 -20.32 8.85
CA ILE A 8 6.93 -20.10 7.98
C ILE A 8 7.77 -18.91 8.44
N ASN A 9 7.12 -17.83 8.88
CA ASN A 9 7.79 -16.61 9.33
C ASN A 9 8.49 -16.82 10.66
N TRP A 10 7.89 -17.61 11.56
CA TRP A 10 8.54 -17.97 12.82
C TRP A 10 9.78 -18.82 12.54
N ILE A 11 9.70 -19.81 11.66
CA ILE A 11 10.85 -20.67 11.32
C ILE A 11 11.94 -19.82 10.67
N GLU A 12 11.63 -19.00 9.67
CA GLU A 12 12.59 -18.14 8.98
C GLU A 12 13.40 -17.24 9.93
N ASP A 13 12.76 -16.60 10.91
CA ASP A 13 13.44 -15.72 11.87
C ASP A 13 14.25 -16.49 12.93
N ASN A 14 13.95 -17.78 13.14
CA ASN A 14 14.60 -18.60 14.15
C ASN A 14 15.67 -19.56 13.58
N THR A 15 15.56 -20.02 12.33
CA THR A 15 16.53 -20.93 11.69
C THR A 15 17.98 -20.42 11.75
N PRO A 16 18.28 -19.13 11.45
CA PRO A 16 19.65 -18.61 11.50
C PRO A 16 20.28 -18.59 12.90
N LYS A 17 19.50 -18.82 13.96
CA LYS A 17 20.02 -18.87 15.34
C LYS A 17 20.79 -20.15 15.62
N ASP A 18 20.46 -21.25 14.94
CA ASP A 18 21.12 -22.55 15.12
C ASP A 18 21.81 -23.07 13.86
N TYR A 19 21.38 -22.62 12.67
CA TYR A 19 21.89 -23.08 11.38
C TYR A 19 22.87 -22.05 10.81
N HIS A 20 23.99 -22.52 10.26
CA HIS A 20 25.03 -21.66 9.71
C HIS A 20 25.62 -22.20 8.40
N GLY A 21 26.19 -21.31 7.58
CA GLY A 21 26.88 -21.69 6.35
C GLY A 21 26.01 -22.47 5.37
N GLU A 22 26.52 -23.57 4.84
CA GLU A 22 25.80 -24.43 3.88
C GLU A 22 24.55 -25.08 4.48
N GLU A 23 24.56 -25.41 5.77
CA GLU A 23 23.41 -25.97 6.47
C GLU A 23 22.22 -24.99 6.49
N LEU A 24 22.52 -23.70 6.68
CA LEU A 24 21.52 -22.63 6.62
C LEU A 24 20.99 -22.43 5.20
N ALA A 25 21.87 -22.54 4.20
CA ALA A 25 21.46 -22.45 2.79
C ALA A 25 20.48 -23.58 2.42
N ASP A 26 20.79 -24.82 2.80
CA ASP A 26 19.92 -25.98 2.60
C ASP A 26 18.56 -25.80 3.30
N ALA A 27 18.56 -25.28 4.54
CA ALA A 27 17.34 -24.98 5.28
C ALA A 27 16.48 -23.92 4.56
N TYR A 28 17.10 -22.86 4.02
CA TYR A 28 16.39 -21.86 3.22
C TYR A 28 15.86 -22.40 1.90
N ASP A 29 16.51 -23.39 1.28
CA ASP A 29 15.96 -24.05 0.09
C ASP A 29 14.67 -24.83 0.40
N PHE A 30 14.57 -25.46 1.56
CA PHE A 30 13.32 -26.05 2.03
C PHE A 30 12.26 -25.00 2.31
N LEU A 31 12.60 -23.90 2.99
CA LEU A 31 11.65 -22.80 3.23
C LEU A 31 11.16 -22.15 1.93
N ARG A 32 12.05 -21.97 0.94
CA ARG A 32 11.70 -21.51 -0.41
C ARG A 32 10.69 -22.44 -1.08
N ASN A 33 10.86 -23.75 -0.93
CA ASN A 33 9.90 -24.72 -1.47
C ASN A 33 8.56 -24.67 -0.73
N ALA A 34 8.57 -24.48 0.59
CA ALA A 34 7.36 -24.24 1.35
C ALA A 34 6.60 -22.99 0.87
N ASP A 35 7.28 -21.86 0.69
CA ASP A 35 6.65 -20.61 0.21
C ASP A 35 5.98 -20.78 -1.16
N ARG A 36 6.57 -21.56 -2.06
CA ARG A 36 5.93 -21.92 -3.34
C ARG A 36 4.62 -22.68 -3.17
N TRP A 37 4.55 -23.61 -2.22
CA TRP A 37 3.31 -24.32 -1.90
C TRP A 37 2.28 -23.39 -1.28
N LEU A 38 2.69 -22.51 -0.36
CA LEU A 38 1.81 -21.49 0.22
C LEU A 38 1.28 -20.53 -0.85
N GLY A 39 2.11 -20.12 -1.81
CA GLY A 39 1.67 -19.34 -2.97
C GLY A 39 0.59 -20.04 -3.80
N ARG A 40 0.69 -21.37 -3.98
CA ARG A 40 -0.37 -22.16 -4.65
C ARG A 40 -1.65 -22.21 -3.83
N VAL A 41 -1.56 -22.32 -2.50
CA VAL A 41 -2.72 -22.25 -1.60
C VAL A 41 -3.41 -20.91 -1.76
N ARG A 42 -2.68 -19.79 -1.68
CA ARG A 42 -3.26 -18.44 -1.84
C ARG A 42 -3.93 -18.25 -3.20
N ALA A 43 -3.35 -18.80 -4.27
CA ALA A 43 -3.90 -18.69 -5.62
C ALA A 43 -5.13 -19.58 -5.88
N THR A 44 -5.21 -20.76 -5.26
CA THR A 44 -6.25 -21.77 -5.57
C THR A 44 -7.25 -22.00 -4.44
N GLN A 45 -6.98 -21.48 -3.25
CA GLN A 45 -7.67 -21.79 -2.00
C GLN A 45 -7.72 -23.28 -1.65
N ASN A 46 -6.86 -24.10 -2.28
CA ASN A 46 -6.78 -25.52 -1.97
C ASN A 46 -5.84 -25.77 -0.78
N TYR A 47 -6.41 -25.80 0.41
CA TYR A 47 -5.69 -26.03 1.66
C TYR A 47 -5.06 -27.44 1.79
N SER A 48 -5.38 -28.39 0.90
CA SER A 48 -4.71 -29.71 0.90
C SER A 48 -3.21 -29.59 0.63
N PHE A 49 -2.76 -28.49 0.00
CA PHE A 49 -1.33 -28.26 -0.23
C PHE A 49 -0.55 -27.87 1.04
N TRP A 50 -1.23 -27.53 2.14
CA TRP A 50 -0.56 -27.26 3.41
C TRP A 50 0.28 -28.42 3.92
N ARG A 51 -0.08 -29.68 3.60
CA ARG A 51 0.76 -30.83 3.94
C ARG A 51 2.18 -30.70 3.38
N TYR A 52 2.30 -30.26 2.13
CA TYR A 52 3.59 -30.11 1.47
C TYR A 52 4.38 -28.92 2.00
N ALA A 53 3.69 -27.82 2.33
CA ALA A 53 4.32 -26.68 2.97
C ALA A 53 4.84 -27.06 4.36
N ALA A 54 4.02 -27.69 5.20
CA ALA A 54 4.36 -28.14 6.53
C ALA A 54 5.55 -29.13 6.53
N ASP A 55 5.55 -30.11 5.63
CA ASP A 55 6.66 -31.07 5.49
C ASP A 55 7.99 -30.36 5.16
N ASN A 56 7.97 -29.39 4.22
CA ASN A 56 9.17 -28.63 3.87
C ASN A 56 9.64 -27.75 5.04
N MET A 57 8.71 -27.05 5.70
CA MET A 57 9.02 -26.17 6.82
C MET A 57 9.59 -26.88 8.04
N THR A 58 9.09 -28.09 8.33
CA THR A 58 9.45 -28.81 9.55
C THR A 58 10.51 -29.88 9.27
N ALA A 59 10.11 -30.97 8.63
CA ALA A 59 10.99 -32.10 8.32
C ALA A 59 12.11 -31.71 7.34
N GLY A 60 11.82 -30.87 6.34
CA GLY A 60 12.82 -30.36 5.40
C GLY A 60 13.91 -29.54 6.09
N VAL A 61 13.53 -28.51 6.84
CA VAL A 61 14.48 -27.70 7.63
C VAL A 61 15.26 -28.56 8.62
N ALA A 62 14.60 -29.48 9.33
CA ALA A 62 15.28 -30.39 10.25
C ALA A 62 16.27 -31.33 9.54
N ALA A 63 15.97 -31.77 8.31
CA ALA A 63 16.83 -32.64 7.51
C ALA A 63 18.05 -31.90 6.95
N ALA A 64 18.02 -30.56 6.85
CA ALA A 64 19.18 -29.76 6.48
C ALA A 64 20.30 -29.82 7.53
N ARG A 65 20.00 -30.29 8.75
CA ARG A 65 20.94 -30.34 9.86
C ARG A 65 22.13 -31.25 9.56
N ARG A 66 23.34 -30.72 9.73
CA ARG A 66 24.60 -31.43 9.44
C ARG A 66 25.38 -31.85 10.69
N GLU A 67 25.06 -31.24 11.82
CA GLU A 67 25.76 -31.50 13.09
C GLU A 67 24.80 -31.55 14.28
N SER A 68 25.27 -32.18 15.36
CA SER A 68 24.59 -32.07 16.65
C SER A 68 24.62 -30.62 17.12
N LYS A 69 23.44 -30.09 17.44
CA LYS A 69 23.25 -28.76 18.04
C LYS A 69 23.10 -28.95 19.54
N GLY A 70 23.65 -28.03 20.30
CA GLY A 70 23.59 -28.02 21.76
C GLY A 70 23.62 -26.60 22.28
N GLY A 71 23.55 -26.45 23.60
CA GLY A 71 23.38 -25.15 24.23
C GLY A 71 21.92 -24.70 24.25
N TRP A 72 21.71 -23.48 24.73
CA TRP A 72 20.40 -22.88 24.85
C TRP A 72 20.22 -21.79 23.79
N THR A 73 19.16 -21.90 22.99
CA THR A 73 18.81 -20.93 21.94
C THR A 73 17.52 -20.21 22.31
N ARG A 74 17.57 -18.86 22.32
CA ARG A 74 16.38 -18.04 22.55
C ARG A 74 15.57 -17.90 21.26
N TYR A 75 14.55 -18.74 21.09
CA TYR A 75 13.55 -18.51 20.06
C TYR A 75 12.66 -17.33 20.40
N GLY A 76 12.17 -16.65 19.36
CA GLY A 76 11.33 -15.47 19.49
C GLY A 76 10.18 -15.48 18.49
N PRO A 77 9.17 -14.61 18.68
CA PRO A 77 8.04 -14.49 17.77
C PRO A 77 8.49 -14.01 16.37
N PRO A 78 7.68 -14.26 15.32
CA PRO A 78 7.97 -13.75 13.99
C PRO A 78 7.98 -12.23 13.98
N SER A 79 9.05 -11.65 13.45
CA SER A 79 9.24 -10.22 13.29
C SER A 79 8.71 -9.71 11.95
N TYR A 80 8.43 -10.59 10.98
CA TYR A 80 7.95 -10.24 9.63
C TYR A 80 6.78 -9.23 9.66
N TRP A 81 5.72 -9.51 10.41
CA TRP A 81 4.56 -8.64 10.51
C TRP A 81 4.89 -7.27 11.10
N SER A 82 5.76 -7.23 12.11
CA SER A 82 6.24 -5.98 12.70
C SER A 82 7.09 -5.16 11.72
N LYS A 83 7.98 -5.82 10.95
CA LYS A 83 8.80 -5.21 9.90
C LYS A 83 7.90 -4.65 8.78
N LEU A 84 6.87 -5.41 8.41
CA LEU A 84 5.89 -5.01 7.40
C LEU A 84 5.08 -3.80 7.87
N GLY A 85 4.58 -3.83 9.12
CA GLY A 85 3.86 -2.70 9.72
C GLY A 85 4.72 -1.44 9.78
N ARG A 86 5.97 -1.54 10.25
CA ARG A 86 6.90 -0.40 10.36
C ARG A 86 7.22 0.26 9.02
N SER A 87 7.26 -0.51 7.94
CA SER A 87 7.52 0.01 6.59
C SER A 87 6.26 0.46 5.84
N ARG A 88 5.06 0.25 6.39
CA ARG A 88 3.80 0.51 5.68
C ARG A 88 3.66 1.96 5.25
N GLY A 89 3.81 2.92 6.16
CA GLY A 89 3.69 4.35 5.83
C GLY A 89 4.68 4.79 4.75
N THR A 90 5.94 4.37 4.84
CA THR A 90 6.96 4.65 3.81
C THR A 90 6.59 4.04 2.45
N ARG A 91 6.04 2.82 2.43
CA ARG A 91 5.59 2.15 1.20
C ARG A 91 4.38 2.86 0.60
N ASP A 92 3.42 3.27 1.42
CA ASP A 92 2.19 3.92 0.97
C ASP A 92 2.50 5.29 0.33
N ARG A 93 3.37 6.12 0.95
CA ARG A 93 3.88 7.38 0.36
C ARG A 93 4.59 7.17 -0.97
N ARG A 94 5.53 6.23 -1.00
CA ARG A 94 6.28 5.88 -2.22
C ARG A 94 5.34 5.41 -3.32
N ASP A 95 4.34 4.60 -2.99
CA ASP A 95 3.44 4.04 -3.98
C ASP A 95 2.42 5.09 -4.47
N TYR A 96 1.99 6.03 -3.63
CA TYR A 96 1.23 7.21 -4.05
C TYR A 96 2.01 8.02 -5.08
N LEU A 97 3.24 8.39 -4.75
CA LEU A 97 4.09 9.17 -5.64
C LEU A 97 4.38 8.43 -6.95
N ALA A 98 4.68 7.13 -6.88
CA ALA A 98 4.91 6.31 -8.06
C ALA A 98 3.67 6.25 -8.97
N ARG A 99 2.45 6.21 -8.40
CA ARG A 99 1.20 6.28 -9.17
C ARG A 99 1.07 7.62 -9.91
N ARG A 100 1.32 8.75 -9.23
CA ARG A 100 1.25 10.09 -9.86
C ARG A 100 2.25 10.23 -11.00
N ILE A 101 3.52 9.88 -10.76
CA ILE A 101 4.57 9.91 -11.79
C ILE A 101 4.23 8.99 -12.96
N ALA A 102 3.74 7.78 -12.69
CA ALA A 102 3.37 6.82 -13.71
C ALA A 102 2.24 7.35 -14.62
N ALA A 103 1.16 7.87 -14.01
CA ALA A 103 0.01 8.41 -14.73
C ALA A 103 0.41 9.61 -15.62
N THR A 104 1.15 10.58 -15.07
CA THR A 104 1.56 11.79 -15.80
C THR A 104 2.54 11.50 -16.94
N ASN A 105 3.42 10.50 -16.80
CA ASN A 105 4.45 10.19 -17.79
C ASN A 105 4.12 9.01 -18.72
N GLY A 106 2.99 8.31 -18.50
CA GLY A 106 2.60 7.15 -19.29
C GLY A 106 3.52 5.93 -19.12
N VAL A 107 4.10 5.75 -17.92
CA VAL A 107 5.02 4.64 -17.61
C VAL A 107 4.45 3.70 -16.55
N SER A 108 5.05 2.52 -16.40
CA SER A 108 4.66 1.60 -15.34
C SER A 108 5.04 2.12 -13.94
N MET A 109 4.31 1.69 -12.89
CA MET A 109 4.66 2.02 -11.50
C MET A 109 6.07 1.53 -11.11
N SER A 110 6.53 0.41 -11.67
CA SER A 110 7.87 -0.10 -11.39
C SER A 110 8.94 0.80 -12.00
N THR A 111 8.75 1.27 -13.23
CA THR A 111 9.61 2.27 -13.89
C THR A 111 9.62 3.58 -13.12
N ALA A 112 8.44 4.13 -12.77
CA ALA A 112 8.35 5.36 -11.98
C ALA A 112 9.12 5.26 -10.65
N ARG A 113 8.99 4.14 -9.94
CA ARG A 113 9.65 3.90 -8.65
C ARG A 113 11.17 3.69 -8.77
N ARG A 114 11.63 2.92 -9.76
CA ARG A 114 13.03 2.48 -9.86
C ARG A 114 13.89 3.42 -10.70
N GLU A 115 13.31 4.08 -11.68
CA GLU A 115 14.05 4.83 -12.69
C GLU A 115 13.80 6.33 -12.66
N ILE A 116 12.66 6.83 -12.17
CA ILE A 116 12.36 8.27 -12.19
C ILE A 116 12.53 8.88 -10.80
N MET A 117 11.88 8.29 -9.80
CA MET A 117 11.86 8.79 -8.43
C MET A 117 13.26 9.03 -7.82
N PRO A 118 14.28 8.16 -8.01
CA PRO A 118 15.62 8.41 -7.48
C PRO A 118 16.29 9.66 -8.08
N TYR A 119 16.05 9.96 -9.35
CA TYR A 119 16.58 11.19 -9.96
C TYR A 119 15.87 12.42 -9.41
N LEU A 120 14.53 12.39 -9.30
CA LEU A 120 13.78 13.48 -8.69
C LEU A 120 14.25 13.76 -7.26
N ALA A 121 14.43 12.72 -6.45
CA ALA A 121 14.97 12.83 -5.09
C ALA A 121 16.36 13.46 -5.07
N THR A 122 17.24 13.07 -6.00
CA THR A 122 18.60 13.63 -6.09
C THR A 122 18.60 15.10 -6.52
N MET A 123 17.80 15.45 -7.54
CA MET A 123 17.73 16.81 -8.08
C MET A 123 17.06 17.80 -7.11
N THR A 124 16.10 17.32 -6.32
CA THR A 124 15.33 18.13 -5.35
C THR A 124 15.80 17.95 -3.91
N HIS A 125 16.94 17.31 -3.67
CA HIS A 125 17.41 16.99 -2.33
C HIS A 125 17.45 18.24 -1.42
N HIS A 126 16.79 18.14 -0.28
CA HIS A 126 16.54 19.22 0.69
C HIS A 126 15.93 20.50 0.09
N CYS A 127 15.19 20.38 -1.01
CA CYS A 127 14.63 21.48 -1.78
C CYS A 127 15.70 22.52 -2.15
N LYS A 128 16.94 22.10 -2.43
CA LYS A 128 18.05 23.02 -2.80
C LYS A 128 17.73 23.77 -4.09
N ASN A 129 17.22 23.06 -5.09
CA ASN A 129 16.67 23.67 -6.30
C ASN A 129 15.17 23.93 -6.09
N ARG A 130 14.84 25.14 -5.61
CA ARG A 130 13.46 25.48 -5.28
C ARG A 130 12.55 25.42 -6.50
N GLU A 131 12.95 26.06 -7.60
CA GLU A 131 12.17 26.11 -8.85
C GLU A 131 11.81 24.71 -9.35
N LEU A 132 12.79 23.80 -9.42
CA LEU A 132 12.55 22.42 -9.85
C LEU A 132 11.66 21.66 -8.86
N THR A 133 11.77 21.93 -7.57
CA THR A 133 10.93 21.29 -6.55
C THR A 133 9.47 21.74 -6.67
N VAL A 134 9.22 23.03 -6.92
CA VAL A 134 7.87 23.56 -7.17
C VAL A 134 7.30 22.97 -8.46
N ALA A 135 8.07 22.97 -9.55
CA ALA A 135 7.64 22.40 -10.82
C ALA A 135 7.30 20.90 -10.70
N MET A 136 8.09 20.15 -9.93
CA MET A 136 7.82 18.75 -9.62
C MET A 136 6.52 18.59 -8.80
N ALA A 137 6.36 19.39 -7.74
CA ALA A 137 5.19 19.32 -6.86
C ALA A 137 3.89 19.69 -7.63
N ALA A 138 3.95 20.71 -8.48
CA ALA A 138 2.85 21.12 -9.34
C ALA A 138 2.49 20.01 -10.35
N ARG A 139 3.49 19.51 -11.08
CA ARG A 139 3.28 18.52 -12.15
C ARG A 139 2.69 17.19 -11.66
N TYR A 140 3.07 16.75 -10.46
CA TYR A 140 2.62 15.47 -9.91
C TYR A 140 1.56 15.60 -8.82
N GLU A 141 1.03 16.82 -8.61
CA GLU A 141 0.01 17.11 -7.60
C GLU A 141 0.41 16.66 -6.19
N LEU A 142 1.63 16.99 -5.78
CA LEU A 142 2.20 16.52 -4.52
C LEU A 142 1.79 17.41 -3.35
N GLU A 143 1.41 16.76 -2.25
CA GLU A 143 1.21 17.39 -0.95
C GLU A 143 2.51 17.41 -0.14
N ALA A 144 2.50 18.10 1.01
CA ALA A 144 3.67 18.29 1.86
C ALA A 144 4.34 16.96 2.26
N GLU A 145 3.56 15.95 2.63
CA GLU A 145 4.03 14.59 2.96
C GLU A 145 4.82 13.93 1.81
N HIS A 146 4.38 14.16 0.56
CA HIS A 146 5.01 13.56 -0.61
C HIS A 146 6.26 14.33 -1.04
N VAL A 147 6.22 15.67 -0.95
CA VAL A 147 7.40 16.52 -1.20
C VAL A 147 8.49 16.24 -0.17
N SER A 148 8.14 16.14 1.11
CA SER A 148 9.08 15.81 2.19
C SER A 148 9.72 14.45 1.96
N PHE A 149 8.92 13.45 1.56
CA PHE A 149 9.39 12.10 1.26
C PHE A 149 10.43 12.06 0.13
N VAL A 150 10.22 12.81 -0.96
CA VAL A 150 11.17 12.84 -2.10
C VAL A 150 12.43 13.62 -1.77
N THR A 151 12.26 14.77 -1.15
CA THR A 151 13.34 15.74 -0.94
C THR A 151 14.20 15.39 0.28
N GLY A 152 13.69 14.56 1.20
CA GLY A 152 14.33 14.30 2.49
C GLY A 152 14.33 15.51 3.43
N SER A 153 13.50 16.52 3.15
CA SER A 153 13.24 17.64 4.07
C SER A 153 12.16 17.27 5.09
N GLY A 154 12.14 17.94 6.23
CA GLY A 154 11.05 17.77 7.20
C GLY A 154 9.72 18.29 6.64
N GLU A 155 8.66 17.51 6.81
CA GLU A 155 7.31 17.83 6.33
C GLU A 155 6.78 19.16 6.85
N ASP A 156 6.95 19.41 8.15
CA ASP A 156 6.46 20.62 8.83
C ASP A 156 7.38 21.83 8.65
N THR A 157 8.38 21.74 7.76
CA THR A 157 9.25 22.87 7.50
C THR A 157 8.49 23.93 6.71
N ASN A 158 8.53 25.19 7.12
CA ASN A 158 7.98 26.34 6.37
C ASN A 158 8.38 26.32 4.88
N LYS A 159 9.59 25.82 4.59
CA LYS A 159 10.11 25.63 3.24
C LYS A 159 9.29 24.66 2.39
N VAL A 160 8.86 23.53 2.95
CA VAL A 160 8.05 22.54 2.22
C VAL A 160 6.64 23.08 2.01
N GLN A 161 6.05 23.70 3.04
CA GLN A 161 4.74 24.33 2.95
C GLN A 161 4.72 25.42 1.88
N SER A 162 5.71 26.32 1.86
CA SER A 162 5.79 27.37 0.83
C SER A 162 6.06 26.81 -0.58
N ILE A 163 6.62 25.61 -0.73
CA ILE A 163 6.77 24.97 -2.04
C ILE A 163 5.44 24.41 -2.52
N VAL A 164 4.64 23.85 -1.62
CA VAL A 164 3.31 23.30 -1.95
C VAL A 164 2.33 24.41 -2.31
N GLU A 165 2.37 25.55 -1.61
CA GLU A 165 1.53 26.71 -1.98
C GLU A 165 1.93 27.27 -3.35
N ASP A 166 3.21 27.57 -3.59
CA ASP A 166 3.66 28.00 -4.93
C ASP A 166 3.30 26.99 -6.02
N ALA A 167 3.31 25.69 -5.71
CA ALA A 167 2.93 24.65 -6.66
C ALA A 167 1.41 24.59 -6.92
N ARG A 168 0.57 25.04 -5.98
CA ARG A 168 -0.87 25.24 -6.21
C ARG A 168 -1.09 26.44 -7.10
N GLU A 169 -0.45 27.57 -6.79
CA GLU A 169 -0.53 28.79 -7.61
C GLU A 169 -0.12 28.53 -9.06
N LEU A 170 1.02 27.85 -9.29
CA LEU A 170 1.44 27.49 -10.65
C LEU A 170 0.43 26.60 -11.40
N ARG A 171 -0.28 25.72 -10.70
CA ARG A 171 -1.33 24.88 -11.32
C ARG A 171 -2.56 25.69 -11.67
N GLU A 172 -2.96 26.60 -10.79
CA GLU A 172 -4.09 27.50 -11.03
C GLU A 172 -3.80 28.39 -12.25
N GLU A 173 -2.60 28.97 -12.32
CA GLU A 173 -2.14 29.76 -13.47
C GLU A 173 -2.17 28.93 -14.77
N GLN A 174 -1.65 27.70 -14.74
CA GLN A 174 -1.67 26.81 -15.91
C GLN A 174 -3.10 26.43 -16.32
N SER A 175 -4.00 26.23 -15.37
CA SER A 175 -5.41 25.91 -15.63
C SER A 175 -6.14 27.11 -16.24
N VAL A 176 -5.90 28.31 -15.71
CA VAL A 176 -6.43 29.56 -16.25
C VAL A 176 -5.90 29.80 -17.66
N ALA A 177 -4.59 29.63 -17.90
CA ALA A 177 -4.02 29.76 -19.24
C ALA A 177 -4.59 28.74 -20.23
N ALA A 178 -4.75 27.48 -19.82
CA ALA A 178 -5.36 26.44 -20.65
C ALA A 178 -6.82 26.73 -21.01
N SER A 179 -7.60 27.29 -20.07
CA SER A 179 -9.00 27.68 -20.33
C SER A 179 -9.13 28.95 -21.19
N GLN A 180 -8.19 29.89 -21.09
CA GLN A 180 -8.16 31.07 -21.96
C GLN A 180 -7.86 30.70 -23.42
N GLY A 181 -6.98 29.73 -23.67
CA GLY A 181 -6.68 29.24 -25.02
C GLY A 181 -7.72 28.27 -25.60
N ALA A 182 -8.60 27.70 -24.77
CA ALA A 182 -9.60 26.71 -25.22
C ALA A 182 -10.71 27.28 -26.11
N PHE A 183 -10.90 28.61 -26.10
CA PHE A 183 -11.89 29.31 -26.94
C PHE A 183 -11.26 30.11 -28.08
N GLU A 184 -9.93 30.08 -28.25
CA GLU A 184 -9.30 30.67 -29.43
C GLU A 184 -9.56 29.76 -30.65
N PRO A 185 -10.16 30.29 -31.74
CA PRO A 185 -10.45 29.48 -32.91
C PRO A 185 -9.14 28.96 -33.51
N SER A 186 -8.99 27.64 -33.58
CA SER A 186 -7.87 27.02 -34.27
C SER A 186 -7.88 27.44 -35.74
N PRO A 187 -6.73 27.83 -36.32
CA PRO A 187 -6.64 28.27 -37.71
C PRO A 187 -7.00 27.19 -38.74
N ASP A 188 -7.18 25.93 -38.30
CA ASP A 188 -7.53 24.78 -39.14
C ASP A 188 -9.03 24.44 -39.13
N HIS A 189 -9.90 25.26 -38.51
CA HIS A 189 -11.35 25.05 -38.57
C HIS A 189 -11.96 25.87 -39.72
N GLU A 190 -11.96 25.31 -40.93
CA GLU A 190 -12.85 25.79 -41.98
C GLU A 190 -14.30 25.47 -41.60
N PRO A 191 -15.22 26.46 -41.60
CA PRO A 191 -16.62 26.18 -41.37
C PRO A 191 -17.14 25.42 -42.60
N SER A 192 -17.47 24.14 -42.43
CA SER A 192 -18.27 23.44 -43.43
C SER A 192 -19.63 24.13 -43.52
N GLU A 193 -19.94 24.70 -44.68
CA GLU A 193 -21.21 25.36 -44.99
C GLU A 193 -22.40 24.46 -44.62
N GLU A 194 -23.45 25.14 -44.12
CA GLU A 194 -24.76 24.60 -43.79
C GLU A 194 -25.29 23.65 -44.88
N THR A 195 -25.69 22.45 -44.48
CA THR A 195 -26.80 21.76 -45.17
C THR A 195 -28.00 21.79 -44.25
N ALA A 196 -28.89 22.76 -44.49
CA ALA A 196 -30.23 22.75 -43.96
C ALA A 196 -30.94 21.48 -44.42
N VAL A 197 -31.38 20.65 -43.49
CA VAL A 197 -32.40 19.62 -43.75
C VAL A 197 -33.57 19.96 -42.85
N GLU A 198 -34.68 20.26 -43.52
CA GLU A 198 -35.91 20.78 -42.94
C GLU A 198 -36.57 19.82 -41.94
N ALA A 199 -37.25 20.43 -40.98
CA ALA A 199 -38.21 19.78 -40.12
C ALA A 199 -39.50 19.48 -40.91
N ASP A 200 -39.98 18.25 -40.84
CA ASP A 200 -41.37 17.90 -41.13
C ASP A 200 -41.88 17.03 -39.96
N GLU A 201 -42.88 17.54 -39.24
CA GLU A 201 -43.62 16.83 -38.20
C GLU A 201 -44.93 16.28 -38.78
N ALA A 202 -45.20 14.98 -38.61
CA ALA A 202 -46.55 14.45 -38.42
C ALA A 202 -46.54 13.02 -37.82
N ALA A 203 -46.70 12.97 -36.50
CA ALA A 203 -47.76 12.28 -35.74
C ALA A 203 -48.00 10.74 -35.81
N GLU A 204 -48.07 10.18 -34.59
CA GLU A 204 -48.82 9.02 -34.07
C GLU A 204 -48.35 7.58 -34.36
N ASP A 205 -47.78 6.91 -33.33
CA ASP A 205 -48.50 5.80 -32.64
C ASP A 205 -47.87 5.54 -31.24
N GLU A 206 -48.74 5.31 -30.26
CA GLU A 206 -48.47 5.09 -28.81
C GLU A 206 -48.63 3.56 -28.51
N PRO A 207 -48.45 3.05 -27.27
CA PRO A 207 -47.47 2.01 -26.95
C PRO A 207 -48.10 0.66 -26.59
N GLU A 208 -47.30 -0.42 -26.64
CA GLU A 208 -47.60 -1.64 -25.89
C GLU A 208 -46.59 -1.86 -24.76
N GLY A 209 -47.10 -1.84 -23.54
CA GLY A 209 -46.38 -2.21 -22.34
C GLY A 209 -46.40 -3.70 -22.06
N ALA A 210 -45.43 -4.14 -21.26
CA ALA A 210 -45.57 -5.25 -20.34
C ALA A 210 -44.75 -4.90 -19.10
N GLY A 211 -45.46 -4.59 -18.01
CA GLY A 211 -44.87 -4.40 -16.69
C GLY A 211 -44.68 -5.74 -15.97
N GLU A 212 -43.85 -5.70 -14.93
CA GLU A 212 -44.28 -6.10 -13.58
C GLU A 212 -43.28 -5.54 -12.58
N ALA A 213 -43.81 -4.77 -11.63
CA ALA A 213 -43.13 -4.35 -10.41
C ALA A 213 -43.45 -5.37 -9.31
N ASN A 214 -42.49 -5.60 -8.41
CA ASN A 214 -42.82 -5.67 -6.99
C ASN A 214 -41.56 -5.39 -6.16
N GLU A 215 -41.61 -4.28 -5.42
CA GLU A 215 -40.90 -4.12 -4.17
C GLU A 215 -41.60 -5.01 -3.13
N ASP A 216 -40.83 -5.76 -2.35
CA ASP A 216 -41.25 -6.01 -0.97
C ASP A 216 -40.02 -6.03 -0.06
N SER A 217 -40.17 -5.29 1.01
CA SER A 217 -39.19 -5.00 2.05
C SER A 217 -39.60 -5.77 3.30
N GLU A 218 -38.73 -6.61 3.84
CA GLU A 218 -38.77 -6.96 5.27
C GLU A 218 -37.37 -6.93 5.87
N ASP A 219 -37.24 -5.97 6.78
CA ASP A 219 -36.26 -5.79 7.83
C ASP A 219 -36.35 -6.92 8.88
N THR A 220 -35.22 -7.35 9.42
CA THR A 220 -35.07 -7.60 10.86
C THR A 220 -33.60 -7.81 11.25
N GLY A 221 -33.00 -6.76 11.81
CA GLY A 221 -32.55 -6.75 13.21
C GLY A 221 -31.33 -7.60 13.62
N GLY A 222 -30.30 -6.92 14.13
CA GLY A 222 -29.22 -7.52 14.91
C GLY A 222 -28.07 -6.57 15.25
N GLU A 223 -28.36 -5.49 15.97
CA GLU A 223 -27.38 -4.60 16.62
C GLU A 223 -26.61 -5.35 17.74
N GLU A 224 -25.32 -5.02 17.93
CA GLU A 224 -24.80 -4.77 19.29
C GLU A 224 -23.75 -3.65 19.27
N ALA A 225 -23.93 -2.77 20.26
CA ALA A 225 -23.38 -1.45 20.39
C ALA A 225 -21.95 -1.41 20.96
N CYS A 226 -21.20 -0.38 20.56
CA CYS A 226 -20.11 0.17 21.33
C CYS A 226 -20.68 1.24 22.27
N ASP A 227 -20.49 1.07 23.58
CA ASP A 227 -20.67 2.15 24.56
C ASP A 227 -19.31 2.48 25.20
N ASP A 228 -19.09 3.77 25.32
CA ASP A 228 -17.84 4.44 25.68
C ASP A 228 -18.19 5.30 26.90
N THR A 229 -17.60 5.04 28.06
CA THR A 229 -17.62 6.01 29.16
C THR A 229 -16.31 6.02 29.95
N ALA A 230 -15.74 7.23 30.00
CA ALA A 230 -14.59 7.62 30.79
C ALA A 230 -14.95 7.95 32.25
N ALA A 231 -14.02 7.75 33.19
CA ALA A 231 -13.85 8.55 34.41
C ALA A 231 -12.51 8.24 35.12
N GLU A 232 -12.04 9.22 35.89
CA GLU A 232 -10.65 9.49 36.31
C GLU A 232 -10.12 8.78 37.59
N SER A 233 -8.78 8.67 37.65
CA SER A 233 -7.82 8.88 38.78
C SER A 233 -7.85 8.10 40.13
N ARG A 234 -6.79 7.26 40.29
CA ARG A 234 -5.88 6.99 41.45
C ARG A 234 -6.43 6.29 42.73
N PRO A 235 -5.60 5.57 43.56
CA PRO A 235 -4.13 5.63 43.68
C PRO A 235 -3.37 4.27 43.70
N GLU A 236 -2.04 4.40 43.81
CA GLU A 236 -1.00 3.37 44.00
C GLU A 236 -1.21 2.57 45.29
N ASP A 237 -1.02 1.25 45.24
CA ASP A 237 -0.68 0.44 46.41
C ASP A 237 0.27 -0.70 46.02
N ASP A 238 1.42 -0.70 46.70
CA ASP A 238 2.50 -1.68 46.67
C ASP A 238 2.10 -2.93 47.46
N GLU A 239 1.99 -4.11 46.84
CA GLU A 239 2.14 -5.38 47.57
C GLU A 239 2.97 -6.39 46.77
N GLN A 240 4.27 -6.43 47.12
CA GLN A 240 5.15 -7.55 46.84
C GLN A 240 4.65 -8.81 47.57
N ALA A 241 4.17 -9.80 46.83
CA ALA A 241 4.04 -11.16 47.35
C ALA A 241 5.42 -11.84 47.30
N GLY A 242 6.13 -11.77 48.42
CA GLY A 242 7.43 -12.40 48.65
C GLY A 242 7.33 -13.92 48.75
N LEU A 243 8.19 -14.58 47.98
CA LEU A 243 8.53 -15.99 48.04
C LEU A 243 9.17 -16.35 49.39
N SER A 244 8.37 -16.85 50.34
CA SER A 244 8.91 -17.60 51.50
C SER A 244 7.82 -18.43 52.20
N GLU A 245 7.39 -19.52 51.59
CA GLU A 245 6.67 -20.60 52.30
C GLU A 245 6.94 -21.97 51.67
N PHE A 246 8.22 -22.32 51.50
CA PHE A 246 8.66 -23.69 51.24
C PHE A 246 10.05 -23.90 51.87
N ILE A 247 10.08 -24.05 53.19
CA ILE A 247 11.06 -24.84 53.97
C ILE A 247 10.29 -25.53 55.09
#